data_AF-A0AB37I6V6-F1
#
_entry.id   AF-A0AB37I6V6-F1
#
_cell.length_a   1.000
_cell.length_b   1.000
_cell.length_c   1.000
_cell.angle_alpha   90.00
_cell.angle_beta   90.00
_cell.angle_gamma   90.00
#
_symmetry.space_group_name_H-M   'P 1'
#
loop_
_entity.id
_entity.type
_entity.pdbx_description
1 polymer ?
#
loop_
_entity_poly.entity_id
_entity_poly.type
_entity_poly.pdbx_seq_one_letter_code
_entity_poly.pdbx_strand_id
1 'polypeptide(L)'
;MNNQESNLYPVKDLLLEEKDYNFYAYSRDIIKSRVSRKLRKKKNGIIETEYCYCLPDNVIKSQPNYQKQLPNARYIKNLCILDDQKNVIQEVPILRVIQSRSGALNFGIDRQAFTENLMKQTIKDK
;
A
#
# COMPACT_ATOMS: atom_id res chain seq x y z
N MET A 1 44.80 3.89 0.76
CA MET A 1 43.75 3.43 1.69
C MET A 1 42.60 2.93 0.85
N ASN A 2 42.33 1.63 0.90
CA ASN A 2 41.18 1.05 0.21
C ASN A 2 39.92 1.58 0.90
N ASN A 3 39.13 2.38 0.19
CA ASN A 3 37.80 2.77 0.63
C ASN A 3 36.97 1.48 0.72
N GLN A 4 36.87 0.90 1.92
CA GLN A 4 35.84 -0.10 2.19
C GLN A 4 34.51 0.62 2.06
N GLU A 5 33.78 0.34 0.99
CA GLU A 5 32.39 0.76 0.87
C GLU A 5 31.65 0.23 2.09
N SER A 6 31.08 1.15 2.87
CA SER A 6 30.26 0.82 4.02
C SER A 6 29.06 0.01 3.56
N ASN A 7 28.79 -1.13 4.20
CA ASN A 7 27.60 -1.94 3.94
C ASN A 7 26.30 -1.31 4.50
N LEU A 8 26.36 -0.07 5.02
CA LEU A 8 25.23 0.64 5.59
C LEU A 8 24.52 1.49 4.53
N TYR A 9 23.19 1.52 4.58
CA TYR A 9 22.42 2.49 3.82
C TYR A 9 22.76 3.91 4.27
N PRO A 10 23.01 4.85 3.34
CA PRO A 10 23.19 6.24 3.71
C PRO A 10 21.89 6.82 4.26
N VAL A 11 21.97 7.77 5.20
CA VAL A 11 20.80 8.34 5.89
C VAL A 11 19.72 8.82 4.92
N LYS A 12 20.12 9.44 3.81
CA LYS A 12 19.20 9.90 2.75
C LYS A 12 18.31 8.80 2.17
N ASP A 13 18.80 7.56 2.09
CA ASP A 13 18.06 6.42 1.55
C ASP A 13 17.09 5.82 2.58
N LEU A 14 17.20 6.23 3.85
CA LEU A 14 16.32 5.82 4.94
C LEU A 14 15.19 6.83 5.23
N LEU A 15 15.29 8.04 4.66
CA LEU A 15 14.27 9.06 4.81
C LEU A 15 13.11 8.80 3.84
N LEU A 16 11.89 9.01 4.30
CA LEU A 16 10.68 8.90 3.48
C LEU A 16 10.36 10.24 2.82
N GLU A 17 10.15 10.23 1.52
CA GLU A 17 9.61 11.34 0.75
C GLU A 17 8.08 11.23 0.62
N GLU A 18 7.43 12.29 0.14
CA GLU A 18 5.98 12.32 -0.05
C GLU A 18 5.49 11.15 -0.93
N LYS A 19 6.24 10.84 -2.00
CA LYS A 19 5.95 9.72 -2.91
C LYS A 19 5.98 8.35 -2.22
N ASP A 20 6.75 8.19 -1.14
CA ASP A 20 6.92 6.91 -0.45
C ASP A 20 5.73 6.56 0.45
N TYR A 21 4.87 7.54 0.73
CA TYR A 21 3.58 7.32 1.40
C TYR A 21 2.50 6.82 0.43
N ASN A 22 2.76 6.77 -0.88
CA ASN A 22 1.80 6.32 -1.88
C ASN A 22 2.26 4.99 -2.49
N PHE A 23 1.31 4.07 -2.66
CA PHE A 23 1.54 2.84 -3.39
C PHE A 23 0.69 2.82 -4.64
N TYR A 24 1.33 2.62 -5.78
CA TYR A 24 0.71 2.62 -7.08
C TYR A 24 0.49 1.19 -7.56
N ALA A 25 -0.76 0.85 -7.86
CA ALA A 25 -1.16 -0.47 -8.34
C ALA A 25 -2.20 -0.38 -9.45
N TYR A 26 -2.05 -1.16 -10.51
CA TYR A 26 -3.04 -1.21 -11.59
C TYR A 26 -4.34 -1.85 -11.09
N SER A 27 -5.47 -1.30 -11.52
CA SER A 27 -6.81 -1.81 -11.17
C SER A 27 -6.98 -3.30 -11.51
N ARG A 28 -6.46 -3.75 -12.66
CA ARG A 28 -6.48 -5.15 -13.10
C ARG A 28 -5.72 -6.13 -12.20
N ASP A 29 -4.76 -5.63 -11.42
CA ASP A 29 -3.89 -6.43 -10.57
C ASP A 29 -4.44 -6.56 -9.14
N ILE A 30 -5.44 -5.75 -8.79
CA ILE A 30 -5.99 -5.66 -7.45
C ILE A 30 -7.24 -6.54 -7.31
N ILE A 31 -7.28 -7.33 -6.25
CA ILE A 31 -8.44 -8.13 -5.87
C ILE A 31 -9.15 -7.50 -4.68
N LYS A 32 -10.45 -7.23 -4.82
CA LYS A 32 -11.31 -6.82 -3.69
C LYS A 32 -11.51 -8.02 -2.76
N SER A 33 -11.19 -7.87 -1.48
CA SER A 33 -11.27 -8.97 -0.52
C SER A 33 -11.72 -8.49 0.86
N ARG A 34 -12.02 -9.45 1.73
CA ARG A 34 -12.19 -9.21 3.16
C ARG A 34 -10.94 -9.69 3.90
N VAL A 35 -10.57 -8.94 4.92
CA VAL A 35 -9.49 -9.33 5.83
C VAL A 35 -9.85 -10.65 6.51
N SER A 36 -9.06 -11.70 6.25
CA SER A 36 -9.33 -13.07 6.72
C SER A 36 -8.56 -13.44 7.99
N ARG A 37 -9.08 -14.44 8.73
CA ARG A 37 -8.40 -15.06 9.91
C ARG A 37 -6.99 -15.56 9.62
N LYS A 38 -6.67 -15.94 8.38
CA LYS A 38 -5.35 -16.49 8.02
C LYS A 38 -4.22 -15.45 8.06
N LEU A 39 -4.55 -14.15 8.09
CA LEU A 39 -3.59 -13.05 8.26
C LEU A 39 -3.11 -12.88 9.72
N ARG A 40 -3.65 -13.66 10.67
CA ARG A 40 -3.79 -13.27 12.08
C ARG A 40 -2.89 -13.98 13.10
N LYS A 41 -1.91 -14.82 12.75
CA LYS A 41 -1.05 -15.35 13.82
C LYS A 41 -0.14 -14.22 14.36
N LYS A 42 -0.62 -13.52 15.40
CA LYS A 42 0.03 -12.51 16.28
C LYS A 42 -0.02 -11.01 15.91
N LYS A 43 -0.88 -10.52 15.01
CA LYS A 43 -0.97 -9.07 14.71
C LYS A 43 -2.19 -8.41 15.38
N ASN A 44 -1.95 -7.67 16.45
CA ASN A 44 -2.97 -6.87 17.15
C ASN A 44 -3.50 -5.74 16.25
N GLY A 45 -4.80 -5.43 16.37
CA GLY A 45 -5.47 -4.35 15.64
C GLY A 45 -6.23 -4.77 14.37
N ILE A 46 -6.18 -6.04 13.95
CA ILE A 46 -6.83 -6.51 12.71
C ILE A 46 -8.28 -6.96 12.94
N ILE A 47 -9.26 -6.18 12.46
CA ILE A 47 -10.68 -6.51 12.58
C ILE A 47 -11.08 -7.48 11.45
N GLU A 48 -11.72 -8.60 11.82
CA GLU A 48 -12.28 -9.56 10.86
C GLU A 48 -13.33 -8.88 9.99
N THR A 49 -13.40 -9.24 8.71
CA THR A 49 -14.43 -8.76 7.76
C THR A 49 -14.29 -7.34 7.22
N GLU A 50 -13.31 -6.56 7.68
CA GLU A 50 -12.96 -5.29 7.03
C GLU A 50 -12.64 -5.51 5.54
N TYR A 51 -13.03 -4.57 4.70
CA TYR A 51 -12.68 -4.63 3.28
C TYR A 51 -11.23 -4.22 3.09
N CYS A 52 -10.53 -4.95 2.23
CA CYS A 52 -9.18 -4.65 1.81
C CYS A 52 -9.04 -4.82 0.30
N TYR A 53 -8.03 -4.16 -0.24
CA TYR A 53 -7.48 -4.48 -1.55
C TYR A 53 -6.33 -5.47 -1.36
N CYS A 54 -6.26 -6.49 -2.20
CA CYS A 54 -5.22 -7.51 -2.18
C CYS A 54 -4.43 -7.46 -3.47
N LEU A 55 -3.11 -7.40 -3.35
CA LEU A 55 -2.17 -7.55 -4.45
C LEU A 55 -1.45 -8.90 -4.30
N PRO A 56 -1.71 -9.88 -5.18
CA PRO A 56 -1.13 -11.22 -5.09
C PRO A 56 0.39 -11.24 -5.23
N ASP A 57 1.04 -12.18 -4.55
CA ASP A 57 2.51 -12.34 -4.55
C ASP A 57 3.11 -12.59 -5.93
N ASN A 58 2.45 -13.42 -6.75
CA ASN A 58 2.88 -13.68 -8.12
C ASN A 58 2.86 -12.41 -8.99
N VAL A 59 1.89 -11.52 -8.76
CA VAL A 59 1.81 -10.22 -9.44
C VAL A 59 2.93 -9.29 -8.96
N ILE A 60 3.17 -9.21 -7.64
CA ILE A 60 4.27 -8.43 -7.06
C ILE A 60 5.62 -8.89 -7.63
N LYS A 61 5.84 -10.20 -7.68
CA LYS A 61 7.11 -10.77 -8.16
C LYS A 61 7.31 -10.60 -9.66
N SER A 62 6.24 -10.59 -10.45
CA SER A 62 6.34 -10.45 -11.91
C SER A 62 6.53 -9.01 -12.37
N GLN A 63 6.22 -7.99 -11.54
CA GLN A 63 6.35 -6.59 -11.94
C GLN A 63 7.39 -5.82 -11.10
N PRO A 64 8.49 -5.32 -11.70
CA PRO A 64 9.55 -4.60 -10.99
C PRO A 64 9.10 -3.29 -10.32
N ASN A 65 8.08 -2.62 -10.85
CA ASN A 65 7.50 -1.41 -10.26
C ASN A 65 6.92 -1.67 -8.86
N TYR A 66 6.31 -2.82 -8.62
CA TYR A 66 5.81 -3.19 -7.29
C TYR A 66 6.97 -3.48 -6.34
N GLN A 67 7.98 -4.22 -6.80
CA GLN A 67 9.15 -4.55 -6.00
C GLN A 67 9.88 -3.32 -5.47
N LYS A 68 10.00 -2.28 -6.30
CA LYS A 68 10.64 -1.01 -5.93
C LYS A 68 9.91 -0.25 -4.81
N GLN A 69 8.60 -0.46 -4.66
CA GLN A 69 7.78 0.18 -3.63
C GLN A 69 7.74 -0.60 -2.31
N LEU A 70 8.11 -1.90 -2.33
CA LEU A 70 8.05 -2.77 -1.15
C LEU A 70 8.87 -2.30 0.06
N PRO A 71 10.08 -1.72 -0.09
CA PRO A 71 10.87 -1.29 1.06
C PRO A 71 10.10 -0.32 1.98
N ASN A 72 9.22 0.50 1.40
CA ASN A 72 8.45 1.51 2.10
C ASN A 72 7.02 1.06 2.42
N ALA A 73 6.67 -0.22 2.15
CA ALA A 73 5.29 -0.68 2.20
C ALA A 73 4.61 -0.56 3.57
N ARG A 74 5.40 -0.54 4.65
CA ARG A 74 4.88 -0.32 6.02
C ARG A 74 4.35 1.11 6.23
N TYR A 75 4.86 2.08 5.49
CA TYR A 75 4.60 3.51 5.70
C TYR A 75 3.55 4.09 4.75
N ILE A 76 3.03 3.27 3.82
CA ILE A 76 2.01 3.67 2.87
C ILE A 76 0.78 4.21 3.61
N LYS A 77 0.35 5.41 3.20
CA LYS A 77 -0.87 6.08 3.63
C LYS A 77 -1.96 6.02 2.56
N ASN A 78 -1.60 5.97 1.27
CA ASN A 78 -2.58 5.87 0.19
C ASN A 78 -2.24 4.76 -0.80
N LEU A 79 -3.28 4.06 -1.27
CA LEU A 79 -3.24 3.21 -2.44
C LEU A 79 -3.79 3.99 -3.63
N CYS A 80 -2.92 4.34 -4.56
CA CYS A 80 -3.24 5.01 -5.82
C CYS A 80 -3.51 3.93 -6.88
N ILE A 81 -4.78 3.77 -7.23
CA ILE A 81 -5.23 2.79 -8.23
C ILE A 81 -5.07 3.41 -9.62
N LEU A 82 -4.34 2.71 -10.48
CA LEU A 82 -4.03 3.13 -11.84
C LEU A 82 -4.95 2.46 -12.88
N ASP A 83 -5.27 3.18 -13.94
CA ASP A 83 -5.74 2.57 -15.20
C ASP A 83 -4.56 1.99 -16.02
N ASP A 84 -4.86 1.38 -17.17
CA ASP A 84 -3.85 0.80 -18.05
C ASP A 84 -2.94 1.86 -18.70
N GLN A 85 -3.38 3.11 -18.76
CA GLN A 85 -2.62 4.27 -19.25
C GLN A 85 -1.73 4.92 -18.16
N LYS A 86 -1.73 4.39 -16.93
CA LYS A 86 -0.99 4.90 -15.75
C LYS A 86 -1.56 6.19 -15.15
N ASN A 87 -2.81 6.54 -15.45
CA ASN A 87 -3.49 7.62 -14.75
C ASN A 87 -4.03 7.11 -13.42
N VAL A 88 -3.96 7.95 -12.38
CA VAL A 88 -4.59 7.66 -11.09
C VAL A 88 -6.10 7.87 -11.24
N ILE A 89 -6.86 6.79 -11.13
CA ILE A 89 -8.33 6.82 -11.21
C ILE A 89 -9.01 6.82 -9.84
N GLN A 90 -8.28 6.42 -8.80
CA GLN A 90 -8.78 6.45 -7.43
C GLN A 90 -7.62 6.47 -6.43
N GLU A 91 -7.71 7.35 -5.43
CA GLU A 91 -6.84 7.33 -4.26
C GLU A 91 -7.62 6.81 -3.05
N VAL A 92 -7.07 5.79 -2.39
CA VAL A 92 -7.71 5.13 -1.26
C VAL A 92 -6.82 5.29 -0.03
N PRO A 93 -7.24 6.01 1.02
CA PRO A 93 -6.53 6.06 2.27
C PRO A 93 -6.45 4.68 2.91
N ILE A 94 -5.26 4.34 3.40
CA ILE A 94 -4.89 3.03 3.92
C ILE A 94 -4.58 3.16 5.41
N LEU A 95 -5.30 2.39 6.20
CA LEU A 95 -5.07 2.30 7.64
C LEU A 95 -3.77 1.54 7.93
N ARG A 96 -3.48 0.53 7.10
CA ARG A 96 -2.27 -0.30 7.19
C ARG A 96 -2.09 -1.21 5.98
N VAL A 97 -0.86 -1.68 5.82
CA VAL A 97 -0.52 -2.76 4.88
C VAL A 97 -0.11 -4.03 5.63
N ILE A 98 -0.68 -5.17 5.25
CA ILE A 98 -0.40 -6.48 5.83
C ILE A 98 0.07 -7.41 4.74
N GLN A 99 1.29 -7.91 4.86
CA GLN A 99 1.74 -9.04 4.07
C GLN A 99 1.20 -10.35 4.65
N SER A 100 0.59 -11.17 3.79
CA SER A 100 0.12 -12.51 4.12
C SER A 100 1.30 -13.51 4.12
N ARG A 101 1.05 -14.73 4.61
CA ARG A 101 2.04 -15.82 4.53
C ARG A 101 2.41 -16.23 3.12
N SER A 102 1.50 -16.01 2.16
CA SER A 102 1.76 -16.30 0.75
C SER A 102 2.54 -15.19 0.06
N GLY A 103 2.93 -14.12 0.77
CA GLY A 103 3.63 -12.96 0.22
C GLY A 103 2.73 -11.85 -0.31
N ALA A 104 1.41 -12.09 -0.41
CA ALA A 104 0.46 -11.12 -0.94
C ALA A 104 0.30 -9.91 0.00
N LEU A 105 0.22 -8.71 -0.56
CA LEU A 105 -0.04 -7.49 0.19
C LEU A 105 -1.54 -7.23 0.32
N ASN A 106 -1.98 -6.90 1.53
CA ASN A 106 -3.36 -6.56 1.83
C ASN A 106 -3.40 -5.14 2.38
N PHE A 107 -4.04 -4.25 1.66
CA PHE A 107 -4.21 -2.83 1.99
C PHE A 107 -5.54 -2.66 2.72
N GLY A 108 -5.49 -2.49 4.04
CA GLY A 108 -6.68 -2.23 4.85
C GLY A 108 -7.15 -0.79 4.64
N ILE A 109 -8.40 -0.62 4.20
CA ILE A 109 -8.96 0.70 3.86
C ILE A 109 -9.23 1.49 5.14
N ASP A 110 -8.72 2.72 5.22
CA ASP A 110 -9.14 3.69 6.24
C ASP A 110 -10.47 4.31 5.81
N ARG A 111 -11.57 3.69 6.26
CA ARG A 111 -12.92 4.14 5.91
C ARG A 111 -13.26 5.49 6.52
N GLN A 112 -12.70 5.83 7.68
CA GLN A 112 -12.98 7.10 8.32
C GLN A 112 -12.39 8.21 7.46
N ALA A 113 -11.09 8.15 7.17
CA ALA A 113 -10.41 9.12 6.32
C ALA A 113 -11.04 9.20 4.92
N PHE A 114 -11.40 8.05 4.34
CA PHE A 114 -12.09 8.01 3.03
C PHE A 114 -13.43 8.76 3.07
N THR A 115 -14.25 8.53 4.11
CA THR A 115 -15.56 9.18 4.25
C THR A 115 -15.42 10.68 4.48
N GLU A 116 -14.50 11.10 5.35
CA GLU A 116 -14.22 12.51 5.61
C GLU A 116 -13.76 13.25 4.35
N ASN A 117 -12.90 12.62 3.54
CA ASN A 117 -12.45 13.19 2.27
C ASN A 117 -13.61 13.37 1.28
N LEU A 118 -14.49 12.37 1.15
CA LEU A 118 -15.66 12.44 0.28
C LEU A 118 -16.64 13.55 0.72
N MET A 119 -16.87 13.67 2.03
CA MET A 119 -17.73 14.73 2.57
C MET A 119 -17.15 16.12 2.29
N LYS A 120 -15.83 16.31 2.46
CA LYS A 120 -15.16 17.59 2.16
C LYS A 120 -15.29 17.98 0.69
N GLN A 121 -15.12 17.02 -0.24
CA GLN A 121 -15.31 17.25 -1.67
C GLN A 121 -16.75 17.65 -1.99
N THR A 122 -17.72 16.92 -1.44
CA THR A 122 -19.16 17.18 -1.67
C THR A 122 -19.61 18.55 -1.15
N ILE A 123 -18.99 19.07 -0.08
CA ILE A 123 -19.24 20.43 0.43
C ILE A 123 -18.61 21.49 -0.47
N LYS A 124 -17.44 21.21 -1.08
CA LYS A 124 -16.74 22.15 -1.96
C LYS A 124 -17.44 22.33 -3.31
N ASP A 125 -18.14 21.31 -3.77
CA ASP A 125 -18.85 21.30 -5.05
C ASP A 125 -20.30 21.83 -4.96
N LYS A 126 -20.71 22.34 -3.79
CA LYS A 126 -22.00 23.00 -3.54
C LYS A 126 -21.84 24.49 -3.35
#